data_AF-A0A4Z1HFV4-F1
#
_entry.id   AF-A0A4Z1HFV4-F1
#
_cell.length_a   1.000
_cell.length_b   1.000
_cell.length_c   1.000
_cell.angle_alpha   90.00
_cell.angle_beta   90.00
_cell.angle_gamma   90.00
#
_symmetry.space_group_name_H-M   'P 1'
#
loop_
_entity.id
_entity.type
_entity.pdbx_description
1 polymer ?
#
loop_
_entity_poly.entity_id
_entity_poly.type
_entity_poly.pdbx_seq_one_letter_code
_entity_poly.pdbx_strand_id
1 'polypeptide(L)'
;MATVTSTATELPSWKLRLRGVAAHYKSVDTDDLPKFIAARPKSFGVDLKGIQSFNGGFEKLKEAHAGKVKEQLASFGANASYDDALKSIGTKLISEHQKTSDELKDMTDKLKEEGTDKKSAKERMEDARQRAKDKSNDSIDQAFDAAEAKIDSLPADQQDKATDVWLSISDGFLSFWTEVLQGFLDIVNAFVQWLASVWETVKDVWNNVKHVFETAWHWFTSLF
;
A
#
# COMPACT_ATOMS: atom_id res chain seq x y z
N MET A 1 -16.30 39.43 35.41
CA MET A 1 -15.35 38.43 34.88
C MET A 1 -16.09 37.65 33.82
N ALA A 2 -15.64 37.69 32.56
CA ALA A 2 -16.21 36.89 31.49
C ALA A 2 -15.47 35.56 31.45
N THR A 3 -16.16 34.47 31.75
CA THR A 3 -15.65 33.11 31.61
C THR A 3 -15.61 32.79 30.12
N VAL A 4 -14.42 32.81 29.51
CA VAL A 4 -14.23 32.34 28.14
C VAL A 4 -14.16 30.81 28.20
N THR A 5 -15.27 30.14 27.90
CA THR A 5 -15.29 28.69 27.67
C THR A 5 -14.61 28.43 26.33
N SER A 6 -13.32 28.13 26.37
CA SER A 6 -12.60 27.58 25.22
C SER A 6 -13.07 26.15 25.00
N THR A 7 -14.16 25.96 24.25
CA THR A 7 -14.46 24.65 23.66
C THR A 7 -13.50 24.42 22.51
N ALA A 8 -12.30 23.92 22.82
CA ALA A 8 -11.53 23.19 21.83
C ALA A 8 -12.38 21.97 21.47
N THR A 9 -13.05 22.01 20.32
CA THR A 9 -13.83 20.87 19.86
C THR A 9 -12.84 19.73 19.60
N GLU A 10 -12.82 18.74 20.49
CA GLU A 10 -12.00 17.54 20.31
C GLU A 10 -12.34 16.92 18.96
N LEU A 11 -11.32 16.52 18.21
CA LEU A 11 -11.51 15.86 16.91
C LEU A 11 -12.38 14.61 17.10
N PRO A 12 -13.36 14.37 16.20
CA PRO A 12 -14.15 13.14 16.24
C PRO A 12 -13.26 11.88 16.21
N SER A 13 -13.71 10.82 16.89
CA SER A 13 -12.99 9.53 17.01
C SER A 13 -12.56 8.97 15.66
N TRP A 14 -13.44 8.98 14.66
CA TRP A 14 -13.14 8.49 13.31
C TRP A 14 -11.98 9.24 12.66
N LYS A 15 -11.93 10.57 12.85
CA LYS A 15 -10.91 11.45 12.27
C LYS A 15 -9.56 11.25 12.94
N LEU A 16 -9.56 11.05 14.26
CA LEU A 16 -8.37 10.67 15.03
C LEU A 16 -7.81 9.31 14.57
N ARG A 17 -8.68 8.31 14.35
CA ARG A 17 -8.27 6.98 13.86
C ARG A 17 -7.68 7.06 12.45
N LEU A 18 -8.38 7.71 11.52
CA LEU A 18 -7.95 7.87 10.13
C LEU A 18 -6.58 8.57 10.04
N ARG A 19 -6.44 9.71 10.71
CA ARG A 19 -5.18 10.48 10.73
C ARG A 19 -4.08 9.78 11.52
N GLY A 20 -4.42 9.06 12.59
CA GLY A 20 -3.47 8.26 13.35
C GLY A 20 -2.85 7.16 12.51
N VAL A 21 -3.66 6.49 11.67
CA VAL A 21 -3.17 5.49 10.72
C VAL A 21 -2.34 6.14 9.61
N ALA A 22 -2.80 7.23 9.00
CA ALA A 22 -2.02 7.96 7.98
C ALA A 22 -0.65 8.41 8.54
N ALA A 23 -0.65 8.98 9.74
CA ALA A 23 0.57 9.38 10.44
C ALA A 23 1.45 8.18 10.77
N HIS A 24 0.87 7.04 11.16
CA HIS A 24 1.64 5.82 11.38
C HIS A 24 2.37 5.40 10.10
N TYR A 25 1.67 5.34 8.96
CA TYR A 25 2.27 4.99 7.67
C TYR A 25 3.42 5.95 7.27
N LYS A 26 3.27 7.23 7.59
CA LYS A 26 4.30 8.25 7.37
C LYS A 26 5.49 8.17 8.32
N SER A 27 5.22 7.81 9.58
CA SER A 27 6.22 7.80 10.67
C SER A 27 7.18 6.61 10.63
N VAL A 28 6.91 5.60 9.81
CA VAL A 28 7.85 4.51 9.62
C VAL A 28 9.07 5.02 8.85
N ASP A 29 10.08 5.35 9.63
CA ASP A 29 11.32 6.08 9.31
C ASP A 29 11.97 5.72 7.95
N THR A 30 12.53 6.75 7.32
CA THR A 30 12.36 7.07 5.90
C THR A 30 13.47 6.60 4.97
N ASP A 31 14.51 5.93 5.48
CA ASP A 31 15.65 5.49 4.64
C ASP A 31 15.78 3.96 4.52
N ASP A 32 15.12 3.22 5.43
CA ASP A 32 15.28 1.78 5.59
C ASP A 32 14.00 1.06 5.14
N LEU A 33 13.99 0.65 3.86
CA LEU A 33 12.87 -0.07 3.25
C LEU A 33 12.53 -1.39 3.99
N PRO A 34 13.49 -2.21 4.44
CA PRO A 34 13.21 -3.33 5.35
C PRO A 34 12.44 -2.94 6.62
N LYS A 35 12.79 -1.81 7.27
CA LYS A 35 12.01 -1.32 8.42
C LYS A 35 10.63 -0.81 8.04
N PHE A 36 10.53 -0.13 6.89
CA PHE A 36 9.27 0.29 6.30
C PHE A 36 8.32 -0.90 6.09
N ILE A 37 8.84 -1.96 5.48
CA ILE A 37 8.15 -3.23 5.25
C ILE A 37 7.80 -3.92 6.58
N ALA A 38 8.68 -3.90 7.58
CA ALA A 38 8.48 -4.62 8.84
C ALA A 38 7.51 -3.94 9.83
N ALA A 39 7.28 -2.63 9.70
CA ALA A 39 6.40 -1.90 10.63
C ALA A 39 4.93 -1.93 10.21
N ARG A 40 4.62 -1.85 8.91
CA ARG A 40 3.24 -1.89 8.39
C ARG A 40 2.41 -3.13 8.78
N PRO A 41 2.98 -4.35 8.87
CA PRO A 41 2.29 -5.51 9.43
C PRO A 41 1.80 -5.32 10.87
N LYS A 42 2.55 -4.58 11.69
CA LYS A 42 2.32 -4.51 13.14
C LYS A 42 1.22 -3.54 13.53
N SER A 43 0.92 -2.55 12.68
CA SER A 43 -0.11 -1.54 12.98
C SER A 43 -1.52 -2.10 13.13
N PHE A 44 -1.80 -3.30 12.62
CA PHE A 44 -3.17 -3.83 12.54
C PHE A 44 -3.34 -5.24 13.14
N GLY A 45 -2.37 -5.71 13.94
CA GLY A 45 -2.49 -6.97 14.68
C GLY A 45 -2.39 -8.24 13.83
N VAL A 46 -1.90 -8.15 12.59
CA VAL A 46 -1.63 -9.30 11.71
C VAL A 46 -0.13 -9.60 11.73
N ASP A 47 0.26 -10.75 12.29
CA ASP A 47 1.66 -11.19 12.27
C ASP A 47 2.04 -11.74 10.88
N LEU A 48 2.56 -10.87 10.02
CA LEU A 48 3.04 -11.25 8.69
C LEU A 48 4.37 -12.03 8.70
N LYS A 49 4.95 -12.35 9.86
CA LYS A 49 6.17 -13.18 9.94
C LYS A 49 5.99 -14.58 9.35
N GLY A 50 4.76 -15.09 9.24
CA GLY A 50 4.45 -16.38 8.61
C GLY A 50 4.29 -16.36 7.08
N ILE A 51 4.45 -15.20 6.45
CA ILE A 51 4.11 -14.92 5.03
C ILE A 51 5.39 -14.81 4.15
N GLN A 52 6.50 -15.41 4.60
CA GLN A 52 7.85 -15.26 3.99
C GLN A 52 8.07 -16.02 2.66
N SER A 53 7.08 -16.12 1.77
CA SER A 53 7.27 -16.70 0.45
C SER A 53 6.48 -15.95 -0.61
N PHE A 54 7.19 -15.47 -1.64
CA PHE A 54 6.65 -14.77 -2.81
C PHE A 54 5.52 -15.53 -3.53
N ASN A 55 5.38 -16.83 -3.31
CA ASN A 55 4.34 -17.66 -3.94
C ASN A 55 3.19 -18.08 -3.00
N GLY A 56 3.21 -17.73 -1.71
CA GLY A 56 2.21 -18.21 -0.75
C GLY A 56 1.70 -17.19 0.26
N GLY A 57 2.23 -15.97 0.22
CA GLY A 57 1.88 -14.92 1.17
C GLY A 57 0.54 -14.23 0.87
N PHE A 58 0.37 -13.82 -0.39
CA PHE A 58 -0.78 -13.04 -0.82
C PHE A 58 -2.11 -13.80 -0.77
N GLU A 59 -2.16 -15.07 -1.19
CA GLU A 59 -3.41 -15.86 -1.13
C GLU A 59 -3.89 -16.05 0.32
N LYS A 60 -2.97 -16.19 1.27
CA LYS A 60 -3.32 -16.22 2.70
C LYS A 60 -3.80 -14.87 3.22
N LEU A 61 -3.22 -13.78 2.71
CA LEU A 61 -3.60 -12.42 3.09
C LEU A 61 -5.00 -12.07 2.54
N LYS A 62 -5.27 -12.47 1.30
CA LYS A 62 -6.59 -12.45 0.66
C LYS A 62 -7.61 -13.24 1.48
N GLU A 63 -7.31 -14.46 1.91
CA GLU A 63 -8.21 -15.25 2.77
C GLU A 63 -8.48 -14.56 4.12
N ALA A 64 -7.44 -14.01 4.77
CA ALA A 64 -7.55 -13.37 6.08
C ALA A 64 -8.32 -12.04 6.04
N HIS A 65 -8.18 -11.25 4.97
CA HIS A 65 -8.79 -9.93 4.86
C HIS A 65 -10.11 -9.92 4.06
N ALA A 66 -10.30 -10.79 3.06
CA ALA A 66 -11.50 -10.74 2.22
C ALA A 66 -12.79 -11.03 3.01
N GLY A 67 -12.76 -11.95 3.98
CA GLY A 67 -13.94 -12.25 4.82
C GLY A 67 -14.37 -11.06 5.68
N LYS A 68 -13.41 -10.46 6.41
CA LYS A 68 -13.66 -9.31 7.29
C LYS A 68 -14.06 -8.06 6.52
N VAL A 69 -13.40 -7.77 5.40
CA VAL A 69 -13.71 -6.59 4.58
C VAL A 69 -15.09 -6.71 3.95
N LYS A 70 -15.47 -7.91 3.44
CA LYS A 70 -16.81 -8.15 2.91
C LYS A 70 -17.90 -8.05 3.97
N GLU A 71 -17.65 -8.55 5.19
CA GLU A 71 -18.57 -8.41 6.31
C GLU A 71 -18.73 -6.95 6.76
N GLN A 72 -17.64 -6.18 6.80
CA GLN A 72 -17.67 -4.75 7.09
C GLN A 72 -18.40 -3.94 6.01
N LEU A 73 -18.19 -4.25 4.73
CA LEU A 73 -18.93 -3.63 3.61
C LEU A 73 -20.42 -3.99 3.65
N ALA A 74 -20.76 -5.26 3.87
CA ALA A 74 -22.14 -5.71 3.95
C ALA A 74 -22.88 -5.10 5.15
N SER A 75 -22.21 -4.97 6.30
CA SER A 75 -22.78 -4.34 7.51
C SER A 75 -22.84 -2.81 7.45
N PHE A 76 -22.07 -2.19 6.57
CA PHE A 76 -22.10 -0.75 6.36
C PHE A 76 -23.35 -0.30 5.59
N GLY A 77 -23.94 -1.17 4.75
CA GLY A 77 -25.18 -0.85 4.03
C GLY A 77 -25.05 0.41 3.18
N ALA A 78 -23.90 0.56 2.50
CA ALA A 78 -23.55 1.75 1.76
C ALA A 78 -24.62 2.14 0.74
N ASN A 79 -24.81 3.46 0.54
CA ASN A 79 -25.47 3.94 -0.66
C ASN A 79 -24.46 3.90 -1.84
N ALA A 80 -24.97 3.73 -3.06
CA ALA A 80 -24.14 3.60 -4.26
C ALA A 80 -23.10 4.74 -4.43
N SER A 81 -23.41 5.97 -3.98
CA SER A 81 -22.51 7.12 -4.11
C SER A 81 -21.29 7.07 -3.18
N TYR A 82 -21.39 6.38 -2.05
CA TYR A 82 -20.25 6.15 -1.17
C TYR A 82 -19.35 5.03 -1.70
N ASP A 83 -19.97 3.92 -2.12
CA ASP A 83 -19.26 2.79 -2.72
C ASP A 83 -18.47 3.23 -3.96
N ASP A 84 -19.08 4.02 -4.84
CA ASP A 84 -18.42 4.56 -6.02
C ASP A 84 -17.21 5.45 -5.67
N ALA A 85 -17.31 6.22 -4.57
CA ALA A 85 -16.24 7.10 -4.14
C ALA A 85 -15.05 6.33 -3.55
N LEU A 86 -15.30 5.40 -2.63
CA LEU A 86 -14.23 4.56 -2.08
C LEU A 86 -13.62 3.65 -3.15
N LYS A 87 -14.44 3.12 -4.06
CA LYS A 87 -13.98 2.38 -5.23
C LYS A 87 -13.06 3.24 -6.09
N SER A 88 -13.44 4.49 -6.34
CA SER A 88 -12.60 5.43 -7.10
C SER A 88 -11.27 5.74 -6.41
N ILE A 89 -11.29 6.01 -5.10
CA ILE A 89 -10.07 6.30 -4.32
C ILE A 89 -9.14 5.07 -4.31
N GLY A 90 -9.70 3.88 -4.04
CA GLY A 90 -8.92 2.64 -4.02
C GLY A 90 -8.38 2.25 -5.40
N THR A 91 -9.17 2.44 -6.47
CA THR A 91 -8.68 2.27 -7.86
C THR A 91 -7.51 3.18 -8.14
N LYS A 92 -7.61 4.48 -7.81
CA LYS A 92 -6.51 5.42 -8.01
C LYS A 92 -5.27 4.99 -7.25
N LEU A 93 -5.43 4.59 -5.98
CA LEU A 93 -4.33 4.11 -5.15
C LEU A 93 -3.63 2.89 -5.78
N ILE A 94 -4.37 1.87 -6.21
CA ILE A 94 -3.81 0.68 -6.87
C ILE A 94 -3.09 1.05 -8.18
N SER A 95 -3.72 1.88 -9.02
CA SER A 95 -3.16 2.27 -10.32
C SER A 95 -1.86 3.07 -10.21
N GLU A 96 -1.75 4.00 -9.27
CA GLU A 96 -0.50 4.77 -9.07
C GLU A 96 0.67 3.88 -8.62
N HIS A 97 0.39 2.88 -7.80
CA HIS A 97 1.39 1.91 -7.38
C HIS A 97 1.77 0.94 -8.50
N GLN A 98 0.80 0.52 -9.33
CA GLN A 98 1.08 -0.28 -10.52
C GLN A 98 2.01 0.45 -11.48
N LYS A 99 1.71 1.72 -11.76
CA LYS A 99 2.58 2.58 -12.56
C LYS A 99 3.98 2.70 -11.95
N THR A 100 4.07 2.85 -10.63
CA THR A 100 5.36 2.90 -9.92
C THR A 100 6.15 1.60 -10.10
N SER A 101 5.49 0.44 -10.04
CA SER A 101 6.13 -0.86 -10.30
C SER A 101 6.57 -1.03 -11.76
N ASP A 102 5.76 -0.57 -12.71
CA ASP A 102 6.11 -0.58 -14.13
C ASP A 102 7.37 0.27 -14.39
N GLU A 103 7.48 1.44 -13.75
CA GLU A 103 8.68 2.28 -13.84
C GLU A 103 9.94 1.58 -13.27
N LEU A 104 9.79 0.85 -12.16
CA LEU A 104 10.88 0.05 -11.57
C LEU A 104 11.31 -1.10 -12.51
N LYS A 105 10.33 -1.73 -13.17
CA LYS A 105 10.58 -2.78 -14.16
C LYS A 105 11.32 -2.21 -15.37
N ASP A 106 10.84 -1.12 -15.94
CA ASP A 106 11.45 -0.47 -17.10
C ASP A 106 12.90 -0.06 -16.82
N MET A 107 13.18 0.44 -15.62
CA MET A 107 14.54 0.74 -15.19
C MET A 107 15.41 -0.53 -15.12
N THR A 108 14.88 -1.62 -14.59
CA THR A 108 15.58 -2.92 -14.51
C THR A 108 15.87 -3.50 -15.89
N ASP A 109 14.94 -3.37 -16.84
CA ASP A 109 15.11 -3.77 -18.23
C ASP A 109 16.21 -2.94 -18.93
N LYS A 110 16.21 -1.61 -18.74
CA LYS A 110 17.26 -0.73 -19.29
C LYS A 110 18.65 -1.05 -18.76
N LEU A 111 18.78 -1.38 -17.48
CA LEU A 111 20.07 -1.77 -16.90
C LEU A 111 20.67 -3.01 -17.59
N LYS A 112 19.82 -3.94 -18.02
CA LYS A 112 20.25 -5.10 -18.81
C LYS A 112 20.70 -4.69 -20.21
N GLU A 113 19.92 -3.86 -20.89
CA GLU A 113 20.18 -3.44 -22.27
C GLU A 113 21.45 -2.59 -22.40
N GLU A 114 21.66 -1.65 -21.48
CA GLU A 114 22.78 -0.71 -21.51
C GLU A 114 24.13 -1.34 -21.10
N GLY A 115 24.13 -2.58 -20.58
CA GLY A 115 25.36 -3.24 -20.12
C GLY A 115 26.07 -2.44 -19.03
N THR A 116 25.31 -1.90 -18.08
CA THR A 116 25.81 -0.99 -17.04
C THR A 116 26.75 -1.73 -16.06
N ASP A 117 27.82 -1.08 -15.62
CA ASP A 117 28.70 -1.65 -14.60
C ASP A 117 27.97 -1.82 -13.25
N LYS A 118 28.46 -2.74 -12.42
CA LYS A 118 27.81 -3.16 -11.19
C LYS A 118 27.53 -2.00 -10.21
N LYS A 119 28.45 -1.05 -10.09
CA LYS A 119 28.32 0.04 -9.12
C LYS A 119 27.23 1.01 -9.60
N SER A 120 27.29 1.40 -10.87
CA SER A 120 26.30 2.28 -11.49
C SER A 120 24.91 1.66 -11.54
N ALA A 121 24.80 0.35 -11.80
CA ALA A 121 23.53 -0.37 -11.77
C ALA A 121 22.92 -0.35 -10.37
N LYS A 122 23.72 -0.67 -9.34
CA LYS A 122 23.28 -0.62 -7.94
C LYS A 122 22.78 0.77 -7.55
N GLU A 123 23.55 1.82 -7.82
CA GLU A 123 23.18 3.20 -7.48
C GLU A 123 21.87 3.62 -8.16
N ARG A 124 21.68 3.28 -9.44
CA ARG A 124 20.43 3.56 -10.17
C ARG A 124 19.24 2.80 -9.61
N MET A 125 19.42 1.54 -9.22
CA MET A 125 18.34 0.77 -8.60
C MET A 125 18.00 1.28 -7.20
N GLU A 126 18.99 1.69 -6.40
CA GLU A 126 18.78 2.28 -5.07
C GLU A 126 18.07 3.64 -5.16
N ASP A 127 18.41 4.46 -6.15
CA ASP A 127 17.70 5.72 -6.43
C ASP A 127 16.25 5.47 -6.90
N ALA A 128 16.06 4.54 -7.83
CA ALA A 128 14.71 4.16 -8.29
C ALA A 128 13.86 3.61 -7.13
N ARG A 129 14.47 2.82 -6.24
CA ARG A 129 13.86 2.33 -5.00
C ARG A 129 13.34 3.48 -4.14
N GLN A 130 14.17 4.50 -3.93
CA GLN A 130 13.81 5.64 -3.09
C GLN A 130 12.68 6.45 -3.72
N ARG A 131 12.76 6.72 -5.03
CA ARG A 131 11.69 7.39 -5.77
C ARG A 131 10.36 6.64 -5.71
N ALA A 132 10.38 5.31 -5.81
CA ALA A 132 9.17 4.50 -5.68
C ALA A 132 8.55 4.58 -4.28
N LYS A 133 9.39 4.63 -3.24
CA LYS A 133 8.94 4.85 -1.86
C LYS A 133 8.29 6.22 -1.69
N ASP A 134 8.93 7.27 -2.19
CA ASP A 134 8.41 8.64 -2.06
C ASP A 134 7.06 8.80 -2.78
N LYS A 135 6.96 8.29 -4.03
CA LYS A 135 5.69 8.27 -4.78
C LYS A 135 4.60 7.47 -4.09
N SER A 136 4.96 6.35 -3.46
CA SER A 136 4.02 5.54 -2.68
C SER A 136 3.47 6.33 -1.50
N ASN A 137 4.34 7.00 -0.73
CA ASN A 137 3.92 7.83 0.40
C ASN A 137 3.00 8.97 -0.05
N ASP A 138 3.34 9.67 -1.14
CA ASP A 138 2.50 10.73 -1.69
C ASP A 138 1.13 10.21 -2.13
N SER A 139 1.09 9.04 -2.76
CA SER A 139 -0.16 8.40 -3.21
C SER A 139 -1.03 7.98 -2.03
N ILE A 140 -0.42 7.50 -0.94
CA ILE A 140 -1.10 7.14 0.30
C ILE A 140 -1.66 8.39 0.97
N ASP A 141 -0.86 9.44 1.14
CA ASP A 141 -1.29 10.71 1.74
C ASP A 141 -2.51 11.27 0.96
N GLN A 142 -2.44 11.32 -0.37
CA GLN A 142 -3.56 11.75 -1.21
C GLN A 142 -4.82 10.88 -1.05
N ALA A 143 -4.66 9.56 -0.91
CA ALA A 143 -5.78 8.65 -0.75
C ALA A 143 -6.45 8.83 0.62
N PHE A 144 -5.67 9.01 1.68
CA PHE A 144 -6.18 9.30 3.02
C PHE A 144 -6.87 10.66 3.10
N ASP A 145 -6.30 11.70 2.47
CA ASP A 145 -6.94 13.02 2.39
C ASP A 145 -8.27 12.97 1.63
N ALA A 146 -8.32 12.22 0.51
CA ALA A 146 -9.54 12.04 -0.27
C ALA A 146 -10.60 11.24 0.50
N ALA A 147 -10.19 10.21 1.24
CA ALA A 147 -11.08 9.43 2.10
C ALA A 147 -11.61 10.28 3.26
N GLU A 148 -10.76 11.07 3.92
CA GLU A 148 -11.17 12.00 4.97
C GLU A 148 -12.25 12.95 4.46
N ALA A 149 -12.00 13.61 3.32
CA ALA A 149 -12.95 14.54 2.73
C ALA A 149 -14.30 13.89 2.39
N LYS A 150 -14.28 12.64 1.88
CA LYS A 150 -15.51 11.91 1.58
C LYS A 150 -16.26 11.50 2.85
N ILE A 151 -15.56 11.00 3.86
CA ILE A 151 -16.16 10.57 5.13
C ILE A 151 -16.76 11.77 5.87
N ASP A 152 -16.09 12.92 5.88
CA ASP A 152 -16.58 14.16 6.50
C ASP A 152 -17.94 14.60 5.92
N SER A 153 -18.20 14.28 4.64
CA SER A 153 -19.48 14.58 3.96
C SER A 153 -20.65 13.66 4.30
N LEU A 154 -20.41 12.57 5.03
CA LEU A 154 -21.45 11.60 5.40
C LEU A 154 -22.23 12.02 6.66
N PRO A 155 -23.45 11.50 6.85
CA PRO A 155 -24.15 11.56 8.14
C PRO A 155 -23.27 11.05 9.29
N ALA A 156 -23.34 11.70 10.45
CA ALA A 156 -22.46 11.43 11.59
C ALA A 156 -22.49 9.95 12.05
N ASP A 157 -23.65 9.30 11.96
CA ASP A 157 -23.84 7.88 12.29
C ASP A 157 -23.18 6.90 11.29
N GLN A 158 -22.72 7.41 10.14
CA GLN A 158 -22.04 6.64 9.10
C GLN A 158 -20.52 6.86 9.09
N GLN A 159 -20.00 7.93 9.69
CA GLN A 159 -18.59 8.32 9.59
C GLN A 159 -17.62 7.30 10.19
N ASP A 160 -17.95 6.73 11.35
CA ASP A 160 -17.09 5.72 12.00
C ASP A 160 -17.01 4.43 11.19
N LYS A 161 -18.15 3.93 10.69
CA LYS A 161 -18.17 2.71 9.88
C LYS A 161 -17.51 2.92 8.52
N ALA A 162 -17.70 4.09 7.92
CA ALA A 162 -17.05 4.48 6.68
C ALA A 162 -15.51 4.49 6.82
N THR A 163 -15.04 5.02 7.95
CA THR A 163 -13.62 4.96 8.34
C THR A 163 -13.14 3.53 8.47
N ASP A 164 -13.90 2.65 9.13
CA ASP A 164 -13.53 1.24 9.27
C ASP A 164 -13.39 0.55 7.91
N VAL A 165 -14.32 0.78 6.98
CA VAL A 165 -14.25 0.24 5.61
C VAL A 165 -13.01 0.75 4.89
N TRP A 166 -12.75 2.05 4.90
CA TRP A 166 -11.58 2.62 4.23
C TRP A 166 -10.28 2.09 4.83
N LEU A 167 -10.18 2.05 6.16
CA LEU A 167 -8.99 1.53 6.85
C LEU A 167 -8.71 0.08 6.42
N SER A 168 -9.73 -0.78 6.36
CA SER A 168 -9.56 -2.15 5.92
C SER A 168 -9.16 -2.29 4.44
N ILE A 169 -9.69 -1.43 3.55
CA ILE A 169 -9.28 -1.38 2.13
C ILE A 169 -7.82 -0.95 2.03
N SER A 170 -7.45 0.15 2.71
CA SER A 170 -6.10 0.69 2.68
C SER A 170 -5.09 -0.32 3.24
N ASP A 171 -5.44 -1.04 4.32
CA ASP A 171 -4.56 -2.02 4.95
C ASP A 171 -4.31 -3.24 4.05
N GLY A 172 -5.37 -3.79 3.43
CA GLY A 172 -5.25 -4.89 2.47
C GLY A 172 -4.35 -4.51 1.28
N PHE A 173 -4.53 -3.29 0.76
CA PHE A 173 -3.69 -2.78 -0.32
C PHE A 173 -2.23 -2.54 0.10
N LEU A 174 -1.99 -2.01 1.29
CA LEU A 174 -0.63 -1.68 1.74
C LEU A 174 0.18 -2.91 2.12
N SER A 175 -0.49 -3.97 2.56
CA SER A 175 0.11 -5.29 2.70
C SER A 175 0.58 -5.83 1.35
N PHE A 176 -0.25 -5.70 0.30
CA PHE A 176 0.13 -6.01 -1.08
C PHE A 176 1.38 -5.22 -1.52
N TRP A 177 1.38 -3.90 -1.32
CA TRP A 177 2.48 -3.04 -1.77
C TRP A 177 3.81 -3.37 -1.09
N THR A 178 3.74 -3.79 0.17
CA THR A 178 4.89 -4.25 0.95
C THR A 178 5.57 -5.45 0.30
N GLU A 179 4.81 -6.42 -0.23
CA GLU A 179 5.36 -7.58 -0.95
C GLU A 179 6.05 -7.17 -2.26
N VAL A 180 5.48 -6.22 -3.00
CA VAL A 180 6.09 -5.68 -4.23
C VAL A 180 7.44 -5.02 -3.94
N LEU A 181 7.51 -4.19 -2.91
CA LEU A 181 8.75 -3.52 -2.51
C LEU A 181 9.82 -4.52 -2.03
N GLN A 182 9.42 -5.60 -1.35
CA GLN A 182 10.34 -6.69 -1.00
C GLN A 182 10.89 -7.37 -2.26
N GLY A 183 10.06 -7.60 -3.28
CA GLY A 183 10.49 -8.24 -4.52
C GLY A 183 11.55 -7.41 -5.23
N PHE A 184 11.32 -6.10 -5.24
CA PHE A 184 12.30 -5.17 -5.78
C PHE A 184 13.61 -5.16 -4.97
N LEU A 185 13.57 -5.23 -3.63
CA LEU A 185 14.78 -5.36 -2.80
C LEU A 185 15.58 -6.63 -3.15
N ASP A 186 14.89 -7.74 -3.39
CA ASP A 186 15.53 -8.99 -3.75
C ASP A 186 16.21 -8.89 -5.12
N ILE A 187 15.60 -8.17 -6.08
CA ILE A 187 16.24 -7.83 -7.35
C ILE A 187 17.51 -7.00 -7.11
N VAL A 188 17.45 -5.93 -6.30
CA VAL A 188 18.64 -5.11 -6.00
C VAL A 188 19.76 -5.96 -5.41
N ASN A 189 19.44 -6.83 -4.46
CA ASN A 189 20.40 -7.75 -3.83
C ASN A 189 20.98 -8.75 -4.84
N ALA A 190 20.16 -9.26 -5.76
CA ALA A 190 20.60 -10.18 -6.80
C ALA A 190 21.52 -9.49 -7.83
N PHE A 191 21.28 -8.22 -8.17
CA PHE A 191 22.17 -7.42 -9.01
C PHE A 191 23.54 -7.18 -8.35
N VAL A 192 23.58 -7.05 -7.02
CA VAL A 192 24.85 -7.05 -6.25
C VAL A 192 25.62 -8.38 -6.40
N GLN A 193 25.00 -9.45 -6.92
CA GLN A 193 25.66 -10.75 -7.15
C GLN A 193 26.11 -11.01 -8.61
N TRP A 194 25.86 -10.10 -9.57
CA TRP A 194 26.59 -9.88 -10.86
C TRP A 194 26.64 -11.01 -11.95
N LEU A 195 25.47 -11.51 -12.37
CA LEU A 195 24.97 -11.84 -13.75
C LEU A 195 25.87 -12.46 -14.86
N ALA A 196 25.50 -13.64 -15.41
CA ALA A 196 24.43 -13.78 -16.42
C ALA A 196 23.18 -14.61 -16.01
N SER A 197 23.20 -15.30 -14.87
CA SER A 197 22.10 -16.21 -14.46
C SER A 197 20.92 -15.53 -13.73
N VAL A 198 21.05 -14.26 -13.31
CA VAL A 198 20.03 -13.53 -12.53
C VAL A 198 18.88 -13.01 -13.40
N TRP A 199 19.02 -12.93 -14.74
CA TRP A 199 17.96 -12.38 -15.56
C TRP A 199 16.68 -13.23 -15.57
N GLU A 200 16.82 -14.56 -15.45
CA GLU A 200 15.66 -15.44 -15.24
C GLU A 200 15.00 -15.14 -13.89
N THR A 201 15.80 -14.99 -12.81
CA THR A 201 15.29 -14.58 -11.50
C THR A 201 14.56 -13.23 -11.53
N VAL A 202 15.09 -12.24 -12.25
CA VAL A 202 14.45 -10.93 -12.42
C VAL A 202 13.10 -11.05 -13.12
N LYS A 203 13.03 -11.86 -14.19
CA LYS A 203 11.76 -12.14 -14.87
C LYS A 203 10.78 -12.85 -13.96
N ASP A 204 11.23 -13.82 -13.17
CA ASP A 204 10.39 -14.54 -12.22
C ASP A 204 9.82 -13.58 -11.16
N VAL A 205 10.64 -12.68 -10.62
CA VAL A 205 10.17 -11.65 -9.69
C VAL A 205 9.14 -10.73 -10.35
N TRP A 206 9.38 -10.24 -11.58
CA TRP A 206 8.42 -9.37 -12.25
C TRP A 206 7.12 -10.07 -12.65
N ASN A 207 7.19 -11.33 -13.07
CA ASN A 207 6.00 -12.15 -13.29
C ASN A 207 5.19 -12.30 -12.01
N ASN A 208 5.88 -12.48 -10.88
CA ASN A 208 5.21 -12.55 -9.59
C ASN A 208 4.63 -11.20 -9.16
N VAL A 209 5.35 -10.08 -9.31
CA VAL A 209 4.82 -8.74 -9.05
C VAL A 209 3.54 -8.50 -9.85
N LYS A 210 3.54 -8.86 -11.15
CA LYS A 210 2.35 -8.79 -12.00
C LYS A 210 1.21 -9.63 -11.43
N HIS A 211 1.46 -10.88 -11.06
CA HIS A 211 0.45 -11.76 -10.47
C HIS A 211 -0.12 -11.21 -9.15
N VAL A 212 0.73 -10.60 -8.32
CA VAL A 212 0.33 -9.97 -7.06
C VAL A 212 -0.57 -8.75 -7.34
N PHE A 213 -0.30 -7.95 -8.38
CA PHE A 213 -1.19 -6.88 -8.83
C PHE A 213 -2.52 -7.38 -9.39
N GLU A 214 -2.51 -8.43 -10.22
CA GLU A 214 -3.73 -9.05 -10.75
C GLU A 214 -4.62 -9.53 -9.60
N THR A 215 -4.01 -10.19 -8.62
CA THR A 215 -4.75 -10.72 -7.46
C THR A 215 -5.23 -9.59 -6.55
N ALA A 216 -4.46 -8.51 -6.36
CA ALA A 216 -4.90 -7.32 -5.65
C ALA A 216 -6.08 -6.63 -6.35
N TRP A 217 -6.04 -6.53 -7.68
CA TRP A 217 -7.14 -5.99 -8.48
C TRP A 217 -8.41 -6.84 -8.36
N HIS A 218 -8.28 -8.17 -8.46
CA HIS A 218 -9.40 -9.09 -8.28
C HIS A 218 -9.99 -9.03 -6.87
N TRP A 219 -9.13 -8.99 -5.85
CA TRP A 219 -9.57 -8.79 -4.47
C TRP A 219 -10.34 -7.49 -4.32
N PHE A 220 -9.77 -6.36 -4.75
CA PHE A 220 -10.35 -5.03 -4.63
C PHE A 220 -11.68 -4.90 -5.38
N THR A 221 -11.75 -5.38 -6.63
CA THR A 221 -12.99 -5.35 -7.42
C THR A 221 -14.06 -6.28 -6.85
N SER A 222 -13.68 -7.38 -6.18
CA SER A 222 -14.65 -8.26 -5.52
C SER A 222 -15.31 -7.65 -4.27
N LEU A 223 -14.84 -6.48 -3.83
CA LEU A 223 -15.43 -5.72 -2.73
C LEU A 223 -16.64 -4.88 -3.17
N PHE A 224 -16.76 -4.57 -4.47
CA PHE A 224 -17.77 -3.65 -5.04
C PHE A 224 -18.39 -4.20 -6.33
#